data_AF-A0A6J5YDA1-F1
#
_entry.id   AF-A0A6J5YDA1-F1
#
_cell.length_a   1.000
_cell.length_b   1.000
_cell.length_c   1.000
_cell.angle_alpha   90.00
_cell.angle_beta   90.00
_cell.angle_gamma   90.00
#
_symmetry.space_group_name_H-M   'P 1'
#
loop_
_entity.id
_entity.type
_entity.pdbx_description
1 polymer ?
#
loop_
_entity_poly.entity_id
_entity_poly.type
_entity_poly.pdbx_seq_one_letter_code
_entity_poly.pdbx_strand_id
1 'polypeptide(L)' 'MRADDECILIWAIPTWEHWATYEKAVYADPRLQAWRDRLWGSRGFERFLMCDAPLSPMKIGRQPARSDREPHWSE' A
#
# COMPACT_ATOMS: atom_id res chain seq x y z
N MET A 1 -4.70 -12.66 -7.91
CA MET A 1 -4.44 -12.07 -9.23
C MET A 1 -5.67 -12.33 -10.06
N ARG A 2 -6.41 -11.29 -10.45
CA ARG A 2 -7.73 -11.42 -11.11
C ARG A 2 -7.62 -11.37 -12.65
N ALA A 3 -6.49 -10.92 -13.18
CA ALA A 3 -6.22 -10.82 -14.61
C ALA A 3 -4.74 -11.15 -14.90
N ASP A 4 -4.46 -11.57 -16.13
CA ASP A 4 -3.12 -11.96 -16.58
C ASP A 4 -2.22 -10.72 -16.88
N ASP A 5 -2.83 -9.54 -17.02
CA ASP A 5 -2.19 -8.24 -17.31
C ASP A 5 -2.23 -7.26 -16.11
N GLU A 6 -2.36 -7.77 -14.89
CA GLU A 6 -2.46 -6.97 -13.67
C GLU A 6 -1.11 -6.36 -13.25
N CYS A 7 -1.12 -5.07 -12.89
CA CYS A 7 0.03 -4.37 -12.30
C CYS A 7 -0.24 -4.10 -10.81
N ILE A 8 0.69 -4.53 -9.94
CA ILE A 8 0.60 -4.31 -8.49
C ILE A 8 1.63 -3.25 -8.08
N LEU A 9 1.16 -2.19 -7.43
CA LEU A 9 2.01 -1.14 -6.88
C LEU A 9 1.89 -1.12 -5.35
N ILE A 10 3.04 -1.08 -4.67
CA ILE A 10 3.13 -0.95 -3.21
C ILE A 10 3.85 0.36 -2.89
N TRP A 11 3.18 1.23 -2.15
CA TRP A 11 3.69 2.55 -1.79
C TRP A 11 3.83 2.63 -0.27
N ALA A 12 5.00 3.08 0.20
CA ALA A 12 5.21 3.38 1.60
C ALA A 12 4.75 4.81 1.88
N ILE A 13 3.82 4.99 2.81
CA ILE A 13 3.33 6.30 3.24
C ILE A 13 3.68 6.45 4.73
N PRO A 14 4.59 7.37 5.11
CA PRO A 14 5.12 7.42 6.47
C PRO A 14 4.08 7.79 7.54
N THR A 15 3.10 8.63 7.19
CA THR A 15 2.09 9.11 8.14
C THR A 15 0.72 9.26 7.48
N TRP A 16 -0.34 9.28 8.29
CA TRP A 16 -1.71 9.49 7.82
C TRP A 16 -1.90 10.87 7.16
N GLU A 17 -1.16 11.89 7.57
CA GLU A 17 -1.21 13.23 6.98
C GLU A 17 -0.63 13.27 5.56
N HIS A 18 0.42 12.48 5.29
CA HIS A 18 0.94 12.32 3.94
C HIS A 18 -0.10 11.65 3.04
N TRP A 19 -0.82 10.66 3.56
CA TRP A 19 -1.93 10.05 2.84
C TRP A 19 -3.05 11.07 2.54
N ALA A 20 -3.48 11.83 3.55
CA ALA A 20 -4.51 12.86 3.37
C ALA A 20 -4.07 13.94 2.36
N THR A 21 -2.79 14.30 2.34
CA THR A 21 -2.21 15.22 1.35
C THR A 21 -2.35 14.65 -0.06
N TYR A 22 -1.99 13.38 -0.26
CA TYR A 22 -2.15 12.71 -1.54
C TYR A 22 -3.62 12.64 -1.99
N GLU A 23 -4.54 12.24 -1.10
CA GLU A 23 -5.98 12.15 -1.42
C GLU A 23 -6.56 13.48 -1.89
N LYS A 24 -6.10 14.60 -1.33
CA LYS A 24 -6.51 15.94 -1.78
C LYS A 24 -5.86 16.29 -3.12
N ALA A 25 -4.56 16.04 -3.25
CA ALA A 25 -3.78 16.40 -4.43
C ALA A 25 -4.21 15.60 -5.67
N VAL A 26 -4.69 14.37 -5.52
CA VAL A 26 -5.15 13.54 -6.66
C VAL A 26 -6.31 14.18 -7.44
N TYR A 27 -7.04 15.11 -6.80
CA TYR A 27 -8.12 15.89 -7.41
C TYR A 27 -7.77 17.35 -7.68
N ALA A 28 -6.63 17.87 -7.20
CA ALA A 28 -6.28 19.29 -7.29
C ALA A 28 -5.00 19.55 -8.11
N ASP A 29 -4.06 18.60 -8.15
CA ASP A 29 -2.81 18.71 -8.89
C ASP A 29 -2.98 18.17 -10.32
N PRO A 30 -2.75 18.99 -11.37
CA PRO A 30 -2.95 18.57 -12.76
C PRO A 30 -2.07 17.39 -13.20
N ARG A 31 -0.86 17.25 -12.65
CA ARG A 31 0.03 16.13 -12.99
C ARG A 31 -0.46 14.83 -12.37
N LEU A 32 -0.95 14.90 -11.13
CA LEU A 32 -1.56 13.73 -10.46
C LEU A 32 -2.89 13.35 -11.10
N GLN A 33 -3.72 14.31 -11.50
CA GLN A 33 -4.94 14.04 -12.27
C GLN A 33 -4.61 13.30 -13.57
N ALA A 34 -3.64 13.78 -14.35
CA ALA A 34 -3.23 13.12 -15.60
C ALA A 34 -2.69 11.70 -15.37
N TRP A 35 -2.00 11.45 -14.24
CA TRP A 35 -1.56 10.12 -13.86
C TRP A 35 -2.73 9.21 -13.47
N ARG A 36 -3.63 9.70 -12.60
CA ARG A 36 -4.85 9.02 -12.16
C ARG A 36 -5.73 8.62 -13.34
N ASP A 37 -5.94 9.52 -14.29
CA ASP A 37 -6.80 9.26 -15.45
C ASP A 37 -6.23 8.14 -16.34
N ARG A 38 -4.90 8.00 -16.43
CA ARG A 38 -4.26 6.85 -17.09
C ARG A 38 -4.51 5.55 -16.34
N LEU A 39 -4.41 5.55 -15.00
CA LEU A 39 -4.67 4.36 -14.18
C LEU A 39 -6.13 3.91 -14.28
N TRP A 40 -7.06 4.86 -14.25
CA TRP A 40 -8.51 4.59 -14.35
C TRP A 40 -8.95 4.20 -15.77
N GLY A 41 -8.11 4.42 -16.78
CA GLY A 41 -8.32 3.89 -18.13
C GLY A 41 -8.04 2.39 -18.27
N SER A 42 -7.53 1.72 -17.23
CA SER A 42 -7.35 0.27 -17.21
C SER A 42 -8.68 -0.48 -17.11
N ARG A 43 -8.67 -1.78 -17.43
CA ARG A 43 -9.88 -2.64 -17.34
C ARG A 43 -10.45 -2.75 -15.92
N GLY A 44 -9.62 -2.53 -14.92
CA GLY A 44 -10.02 -2.55 -13.52
C GLY A 44 -8.98 -1.84 -12.66
N PHE A 45 -9.46 -1.03 -11.72
CA PHE A 45 -8.62 -0.31 -10.78
C PHE A 45 -9.18 -0.46 -9.38
N GLU A 46 -8.37 -0.96 -8.46
CA GLU A 46 -8.69 -1.10 -7.04
C GLU A 46 -7.51 -0.61 -6.21
N ARG A 47 -7.80 0.07 -5.10
CA ARG A 47 -6.79 0.46 -4.12
C ARG A 47 -7.35 0.29 -2.72
N PHE A 48 -6.48 -0.11 -1.80
CA PHE A 48 -6.79 -0.18 -0.38
C PHE A 48 -5.54 0.19 0.41
N LEU A 49 -5.74 0.53 1.69
CA LEU A 49 -4.64 0.85 2.60
C LEU A 49 -4.32 -0.36 3.46
N MET A 50 -3.03 -0.52 3.74
CA MET A 50 -2.52 -1.54 4.64
C MET A 50 -1.76 -0.85 5.76
N CYS A 51 -1.90 -1.39 6.98
CA CYS A 51 -1.00 -1.07 8.07
C CYS A 51 0.00 -2.22 8.23
N ASP A 52 1.23 -1.90 8.59
CA ASP A 52 2.24 -2.89 8.87
C ASP A 52 1.90 -3.69 10.13
N ALA A 53 1.94 -5.02 10.01
CA ALA A 53 1.90 -5.88 11.18
C ALA A 53 3.16 -5.67 12.04
N PRO A 54 3.10 -5.94 13.36
CA PRO A 54 4.27 -5.82 14.25
C PRO A 54 5.53 -6.54 13.74
N LEU A 55 5.33 -7.72 13.12
CA LEU A 55 6.41 -8.54 12.56
C LEU A 55 6.57 -8.40 11.04
N SER A 56 6.04 -7.33 10.44
CA SER A 56 6.20 -7.08 9.00
C SER A 56 7.68 -6.96 8.64
N PRO A 57 8.17 -7.68 7.61
CA PRO A 57 9.55 -7.54 7.14
C PRO A 57 9.92 -6.09 6.78
N MET A 58 8.96 -5.32 6.27
CA MET A 58 9.15 -3.90 5.95
C MET A 58 9.36 -3.03 7.21
N LYS A 59 8.94 -3.51 8.38
CA LYS A 59 9.13 -2.85 9.68
C LYS A 59 10.43 -3.28 10.36
N ILE A 60 10.72 -4.58 10.35
CA ILE A 60 11.87 -5.17 11.09
C ILE A 60 13.13 -5.31 10.23
N GLY A 61 13.06 -5.04 8.93
CA GLY A 61 14.21 -5.07 8.01
C GLY A 61 14.72 -6.47 7.66
N ARG A 62 14.00 -7.52 8.05
CA ARG A 62 14.35 -8.93 7.81
C ARG A 62 13.11 -9.81 7.79
N GLN A 63 13.27 -11.05 7.30
CA GLN A 63 12.23 -12.05 7.47
C GLN A 63 12.02 -12.36 8.98
N PRO A 64 10.77 -12.34 9.48
CA PRO A 64 10.47 -12.73 10.85
C PRO A 64 10.78 -14.21 11.08
N ALA A 65 11.36 -14.50 12.24
CA ALA A 65 11.66 -15.83 12.75
C ALA A 65 10.62 -16.26 13.79
N ARG A 66 10.56 -17.56 14.10
CA ARG A 66 9.66 -18.07 15.15
C ARG A 66 9.92 -17.43 16.52
N SER A 67 11.18 -17.07 16.81
CA SER A 67 11.58 -16.41 18.04
C SER A 67 11.06 -14.97 18.18
N ASP A 68 10.57 -14.36 17.09
CA ASP A 68 9.98 -13.01 17.13
C ASP A 68 8.52 -13.03 17.59
N ARG A 69 7.92 -14.22 17.77
CA ARG A 69 6.54 -14.36 18.23
C ARG A 69 6.44 -14.05 19.71
N GLU A 70 5.38 -13.34 20.10
CA GLU A 70 5.07 -13.10 21.51
C GLU A 70 4.71 -14.40 22.25
N PRO A 71 5.03 -14.55 23.55
CA PRO A 71 4.87 -15.80 24.31
C PRO A 71 3.44 -16.36 24.39
N HIS A 72 2.43 -15.52 24.16
CA HIS A 72 1.00 -15.88 24.25
C HIS A 72 0.40 -16.30 22.90
N TRP A 73 1.22 -16.48 21.87
CA TRP A 73 0.77 -16.94 20.55
C TRP A 73 0.43 -18.44 20.60
N SER A 74 -0.87 -18.77 20.51
CA SER A 74 -1.37 -20.14 20.36
C SER A 74 -1.65 -20.47 18.88
N GLU A 75 -1.29 -21.68 18.46
CA GLU A 75 -1.48 -22.19 17.09
C GLU A 75 -2.95 -22.51 16.75
#